data_AF-A0A968KVH5-F1
#
_entry.id   AF-A0A968KVH5-F1
#
_cell.length_a   1.000
_cell.length_b   1.000
_cell.length_c   1.000
_cell.angle_alpha   90.00
_cell.angle_beta   90.00
_cell.angle_gamma   90.00
#
_symmetry.space_group_name_H-M   'P 1'
#
loop_
_entity.id
_entity.type
_entity.pdbx_description
1 polymer ?
#
loop_
_entity_poly.entity_id
_entity_poly.type
_entity_poly.pdbx_seq_one_letter_code
_entity_poly.pdbx_strand_id
1 'polypeptide(L)'
;MTDSTDQFDLSHQSVFARVLWLYGLYSLLNLSSYLIGYYLLPEGFMRGSPQAAVGKFVASATSFWSEFGLTLLFNLGMVVGLSILLNLQQVNGFPTGYILPITLGITTGFISGTNSFAASDLKQFNAWDGMALGMSIGGLEMLAYVLVIGATVGFGMYQYKSWTNWKSEKIKNFRDIRLSRSEILCLVLGIILLVFAAYRETVMAFQ
;
A
#
# COMPACT_ATOMS: atom_id res chain seq x y z
N MET A 1 -40.15 -0.60 -7.45
CA MET A 1 -39.31 -1.43 -8.34
C MET A 1 -37.91 -1.38 -7.75
N THR A 2 -37.54 -2.46 -7.07
CA THR A 2 -36.28 -2.66 -6.37
C THR A 2 -35.18 -2.88 -7.40
N ASP A 3 -34.35 -1.86 -7.61
CA ASP A 3 -33.08 -2.04 -8.31
C ASP A 3 -31.98 -2.13 -7.25
N SER A 4 -31.96 -3.29 -6.58
CA SER A 4 -30.82 -3.73 -5.79
C SER A 4 -29.74 -4.15 -6.78
N THR A 5 -29.06 -3.18 -7.37
CA THR A 5 -27.69 -3.45 -7.80
C THR A 5 -26.96 -3.89 -6.55
N ASP A 6 -26.45 -5.12 -6.53
CA ASP A 6 -25.41 -5.59 -5.62
C ASP A 6 -24.21 -4.64 -5.77
N GLN A 7 -24.32 -3.45 -5.16
CA GLN A 7 -23.23 -2.51 -5.04
C GLN A 7 -22.21 -3.23 -4.17
N PHE A 8 -21.02 -3.46 -4.71
CA PHE A 8 -19.91 -4.07 -3.99
C PHE A 8 -19.45 -3.10 -2.89
N ASP A 9 -20.20 -3.07 -1.80
CA ASP A 9 -20.00 -2.14 -0.69
C ASP A 9 -19.00 -2.76 0.29
N LEU A 10 -17.73 -2.51 -0.03
CA LEU A 10 -16.60 -2.95 0.81
C LEU A 10 -16.61 -2.26 2.18
N SER A 11 -17.34 -1.16 2.36
CA SER A 11 -17.37 -0.44 3.64
C SER A 11 -18.16 -1.17 4.72
N HIS A 12 -19.11 -2.01 4.33
CA HIS A 12 -19.96 -2.80 5.24
C HIS A 12 -19.42 -4.20 5.56
N GLN A 13 -18.32 -4.62 4.94
CA GLN A 13 -17.70 -5.92 5.22
C GLN A 13 -16.84 -5.89 6.49
N SER A 14 -16.58 -7.05 7.09
CA SER A 14 -15.68 -7.15 8.25
C SER A 14 -14.26 -6.68 7.89
N VAL A 15 -13.51 -6.14 8.86
CA VAL A 15 -12.13 -5.69 8.63
C VAL A 15 -11.24 -6.79 8.05
N PHE A 16 -11.45 -8.05 8.46
CA PHE A 16 -10.72 -9.19 7.93
C PHE A 16 -11.02 -9.44 6.45
N ALA A 17 -12.29 -9.37 6.05
CA ALA A 17 -12.66 -9.52 4.64
C ALA A 17 -12.04 -8.42 3.78
N ARG A 18 -12.08 -7.17 4.26
CA ARG A 18 -11.44 -6.01 3.61
C ARG A 18 -9.95 -6.20 3.43
N VAL A 19 -9.25 -6.63 4.49
CA VAL A 19 -7.81 -6.87 4.50
C VAL A 19 -7.44 -8.01 3.55
N LEU A 20 -8.14 -9.15 3.63
CA LEU A 20 -7.88 -10.29 2.75
C LEU A 20 -8.12 -9.96 1.28
N TRP A 21 -9.23 -9.29 0.98
CA TRP A 21 -9.55 -8.87 -0.38
C TRP A 21 -8.49 -7.92 -0.93
N LEU A 22 -8.13 -6.88 -0.17
CA LEU A 22 -7.20 -5.85 -0.63
C LEU A 22 -5.77 -6.39 -0.75
N TYR A 23 -5.35 -7.24 0.20
CA TYR A 23 -4.04 -7.88 0.14
C TYR A 23 -3.97 -8.89 -1.02
N GLY A 24 -5.02 -9.69 -1.23
CA GLY A 24 -5.12 -10.61 -2.36
C GLY A 24 -5.06 -9.87 -3.71
N LEU A 25 -5.79 -8.76 -3.84
CA LEU A 25 -5.74 -7.91 -5.03
C LEU A 25 -4.34 -7.32 -5.24
N TYR A 26 -3.72 -6.79 -4.19
CA TYR A 26 -2.34 -6.32 -4.23
C TYR A 26 -1.39 -7.42 -4.73
N SER A 27 -1.44 -8.61 -4.13
CA SER A 27 -0.54 -9.71 -4.48
C SER A 27 -0.73 -10.16 -5.93
N LEU A 28 -1.98 -10.21 -6.41
CA LEU A 28 -2.28 -10.55 -7.80
C LEU A 28 -1.73 -9.51 -8.78
N LEU A 29 -1.98 -8.23 -8.52
CA LEU A 29 -1.49 -7.13 -9.35
C LEU A 29 0.03 -7.06 -9.35
N ASN A 30 0.64 -7.27 -8.19
CA ASN A 30 2.09 -7.29 -8.02
C ASN A 30 2.74 -8.44 -8.79
N LEU A 31 2.23 -9.66 -8.65
CA LEU A 31 2.73 -10.81 -9.39
C LEU A 31 2.55 -10.63 -10.90
N SER A 32 1.39 -10.16 -11.33
CA SER A 32 1.12 -9.93 -12.76
C SER A 32 2.09 -8.90 -13.34
N SER A 33 2.28 -7.76 -12.64
CA SER A 33 3.18 -6.69 -13.07
C SER A 33 4.65 -7.13 -13.01
N TYR A 34 5.03 -7.95 -12.02
CA TYR A 34 6.35 -8.57 -11.94
C TYR A 34 6.64 -9.43 -13.18
N LEU A 35 5.74 -10.35 -13.52
CA LEU A 35 5.93 -11.25 -14.66
C LEU A 35 5.97 -10.47 -15.99
N ILE A 36 5.10 -9.48 -16.16
CA ILE A 36 5.14 -8.58 -17.33
C ILE A 36 6.48 -7.83 -17.38
N GLY A 37 6.93 -7.27 -16.26
CA GLY A 37 8.21 -6.57 -16.17
C GLY A 37 9.40 -7.47 -16.48
N TYR A 38 9.40 -8.69 -15.95
CA TYR A 38 10.50 -9.66 -16.10
C TYR A 38 10.62 -10.20 -17.52
N TYR A 39 9.49 -10.53 -18.17
CA TYR A 39 9.51 -11.16 -19.48
C TYR A 39 9.41 -10.19 -20.66
N LEU A 40 8.79 -9.01 -20.49
CA LEU A 40 8.41 -8.14 -21.61
C LEU A 40 9.09 -6.77 -21.61
N LEU A 41 9.65 -6.32 -20.48
CA LEU A 41 10.21 -4.96 -20.35
C LEU A 41 11.75 -4.99 -20.22
N PRO A 42 12.44 -3.93 -20.68
CA PRO A 42 13.88 -3.83 -20.53
C PRO A 42 14.27 -3.61 -19.06
N GLU A 43 15.47 -4.05 -18.72
CA GLU A 43 16.04 -3.80 -17.41
C GLU A 43 16.11 -2.30 -17.10
N GLY A 44 15.76 -1.94 -15.87
CA GLY A 44 15.83 -0.57 -15.39
C GLY A 44 14.71 0.33 -15.91
N PHE A 45 13.69 -0.21 -16.60
CA PHE A 45 12.55 0.54 -17.14
C PHE A 45 11.91 1.47 -16.09
N MET A 46 11.85 1.04 -14.82
CA MET A 46 11.25 1.81 -13.73
C MET A 46 12.21 2.75 -13.00
N ARG A 47 13.50 2.84 -13.37
CA ARG A 47 14.52 3.65 -12.66
C ARG A 47 14.23 5.17 -12.66
N GLY A 48 13.46 5.65 -13.63
CA GLY A 48 13.02 7.05 -13.73
C GLY A 48 11.67 7.35 -13.07
N SER A 49 11.02 6.35 -12.47
CA SER A 49 9.72 6.53 -11.82
C SER A 49 9.83 7.37 -10.54
N PRO A 50 8.78 8.11 -10.14
CA PRO A 50 8.75 8.84 -8.88
C PRO A 50 9.05 7.95 -7.67
N GLN A 51 8.59 6.70 -7.68
CA GLN A 51 8.80 5.76 -6.59
C GLN A 51 10.26 5.31 -6.47
N ALA A 52 10.95 5.08 -7.60
CA ALA A 52 12.40 4.80 -7.58
C ALA A 52 13.21 6.00 -7.08
N ALA A 53 12.78 7.23 -7.38
CA ALA A 53 13.42 8.44 -6.87
C ALA A 53 13.28 8.58 -5.34
N VAL A 54 12.10 8.28 -4.78
CA VAL A 54 11.87 8.25 -3.33
C VAL A 54 12.77 7.21 -2.66
N GLY A 55 12.85 5.99 -3.20
CA GLY A 55 13.72 4.94 -2.65
C GLY A 55 15.20 5.36 -2.62
N LYS A 56 15.69 6.00 -3.69
CA LYS A 56 17.07 6.55 -3.73
C LYS A 56 17.30 7.65 -2.70
N PHE A 57 16.31 8.51 -2.46
CA PHE A 57 16.42 9.57 -1.46
C PHE A 57 16.52 8.99 -0.04
N VAL A 58 15.67 8.02 0.29
CA VAL A 58 15.72 7.35 1.61
C VAL A 58 17.06 6.63 1.79
N ALA A 59 17.54 5.91 0.77
CA ALA A 59 18.83 5.22 0.78
C ALA A 59 20.06 6.14 0.74
N SER A 60 19.90 7.46 0.58
CA SER A 60 21.01 8.43 0.62
C SER A 60 21.44 8.81 2.04
N ALA A 61 20.72 8.32 3.04
CA ALA A 61 21.02 8.54 4.44
C ALA A 61 22.38 7.94 4.82
N THR A 62 23.20 8.71 5.56
CA THR A 62 24.58 8.32 5.90
C THR A 62 24.71 7.64 7.26
N SER A 63 23.63 7.58 8.05
CA SER A 63 23.63 6.96 9.37
C SER A 63 22.38 6.10 9.59
N PHE A 64 22.51 5.07 10.42
CA PHE A 64 21.42 4.15 10.77
C PHE A 64 20.17 4.91 11.24
N TRP A 65 20.33 5.85 12.17
CA TRP A 65 19.21 6.59 12.74
C TRP A 65 18.56 7.56 11.75
N SER A 66 19.34 8.14 10.82
CA SER A 66 18.78 8.97 9.76
C SER A 66 17.98 8.16 8.75
N GLU A 67 18.45 6.97 8.38
CA GLU A 67 17.74 6.09 7.44
C GLU A 67 16.46 5.56 8.08
N PHE A 68 16.56 4.97 9.28
CA PHE A 68 15.40 4.49 10.03
C PHE A 68 14.35 5.59 10.22
N GLY A 69 14.78 6.80 10.60
CA GLY A 69 13.90 7.94 10.77
C GLY A 69 13.20 8.37 9.47
N LEU A 70 13.93 8.40 8.34
CA LEU A 70 13.36 8.75 7.03
C LEU A 70 12.41 7.68 6.51
N THR A 71 12.77 6.40 6.61
CA THR A 71 11.90 5.27 6.24
C THR A 71 10.62 5.31 7.06
N LEU A 72 10.73 5.46 8.38
CA LEU A 72 9.56 5.57 9.27
C LEU A 72 8.69 6.78 8.93
N LEU A 73 9.30 7.95 8.67
CA LEU A 73 8.57 9.17 8.31
C LEU A 73 7.79 9.00 7.00
N PHE A 74 8.41 8.42 5.97
CA PHE A 74 7.73 8.13 4.70
C PHE A 74 6.59 7.13 4.90
N ASN A 75 6.87 6.02 5.56
CA ASN A 75 5.92 4.94 5.72
C ASN A 75 4.74 5.32 6.62
N LEU A 76 5.00 5.93 7.78
CA LEU A 76 3.98 6.30 8.76
C LEU A 76 3.32 7.65 8.45
N GLY A 77 4.11 8.64 8.07
CA GLY A 77 3.63 9.99 7.80
C GLY A 77 2.99 10.10 6.43
N MET A 78 3.72 9.72 5.38
CA MET A 78 3.22 9.87 4.01
C MET A 78 2.25 8.77 3.63
N VAL A 79 2.62 7.49 3.75
CA VAL A 79 1.76 6.41 3.22
C VAL A 79 0.56 6.16 4.12
N VAL A 80 0.75 5.96 5.43
CA VAL A 80 -0.36 5.77 6.37
C VAL A 80 -1.20 7.05 6.51
N GLY A 81 -0.58 8.21 6.69
CA GLY A 81 -1.32 9.48 6.77
C GLY A 81 -2.19 9.72 5.53
N LEU A 82 -1.61 9.60 4.33
CA LEU A 82 -2.35 9.75 3.07
C LEU A 82 -3.46 8.70 2.93
N SER A 83 -3.19 7.45 3.30
CA SER A 83 -4.19 6.37 3.28
C SER A 83 -5.44 6.70 4.09
N ILE A 84 -5.24 7.21 5.31
CA ILE A 84 -6.33 7.60 6.20
C ILE A 84 -7.09 8.80 5.63
N LEU A 85 -6.37 9.80 5.10
CA LEU A 85 -6.97 10.97 4.45
C LEU A 85 -7.80 10.60 3.22
N LEU A 86 -7.31 9.69 2.40
CA LEU A 86 -8.04 9.17 1.24
C LEU A 86 -9.27 8.38 1.68
N ASN A 87 -9.19 7.60 2.77
CA ASN A 87 -10.33 6.88 3.32
C ASN A 87 -11.44 7.80 3.88
N LEU A 88 -11.20 9.10 4.06
CA LEU A 88 -12.27 10.06 4.35
C LEU A 88 -13.26 10.20 3.19
N GLN A 89 -12.85 9.79 1.98
CA GLN A 89 -13.61 9.90 0.75
C GLN A 89 -13.93 8.53 0.19
N GLN A 90 -15.15 8.37 -0.29
CA GLN A 90 -15.61 7.17 -0.97
C GLN A 90 -16.24 7.55 -2.30
N VAL A 91 -16.01 6.73 -3.32
CA VAL A 91 -16.62 6.92 -4.64
C VAL A 91 -17.48 5.71 -4.95
N ASN A 92 -18.79 5.90 -5.02
CA ASN A 92 -19.76 4.83 -5.23
C ASN A 92 -19.58 3.65 -4.25
N GLY A 93 -19.24 3.94 -2.98
CA GLY A 93 -19.01 2.94 -1.93
C GLY A 93 -17.60 2.35 -1.91
N PHE A 94 -16.76 2.72 -2.89
CA PHE A 94 -15.35 2.33 -2.92
C PHE A 94 -14.50 3.24 -2.04
N PRO A 95 -13.80 2.72 -1.01
CA PRO A 95 -12.89 3.53 -0.18
C PRO A 95 -11.69 4.02 -0.98
N THR A 96 -11.51 5.33 -1.09
CA THR A 96 -10.47 5.90 -1.96
C THR A 96 -9.05 5.54 -1.48
N GLY A 97 -8.87 5.23 -0.19
CA GLY A 97 -7.58 4.76 0.32
C GLY A 97 -7.11 3.44 -0.31
N TYR A 98 -8.01 2.65 -0.91
CA TYR A 98 -7.64 1.41 -1.60
C TYR A 98 -6.83 1.65 -2.87
N ILE A 99 -6.88 2.86 -3.44
CA ILE A 99 -6.07 3.24 -4.61
C ILE A 99 -4.58 3.07 -4.32
N LEU A 100 -4.13 3.36 -3.10
CA LEU A 100 -2.72 3.29 -2.75
C LEU A 100 -2.13 1.88 -2.89
N PRO A 101 -2.63 0.84 -2.19
CA PRO A 101 -2.09 -0.52 -2.32
C PRO A 101 -2.32 -1.10 -3.72
N ILE A 102 -3.38 -0.70 -4.43
CA ILE A 102 -3.58 -1.07 -5.84
C ILE A 102 -2.44 -0.52 -6.70
N THR A 103 -2.17 0.79 -6.58
CA THR A 103 -1.11 1.47 -7.33
C THR A 103 0.25 0.88 -6.96
N LEU A 104 0.52 0.72 -5.66
CA LEU A 104 1.77 0.16 -5.15
C LEU A 104 1.96 -1.28 -5.62
N GLY A 105 0.90 -2.11 -5.67
CA GLY A 105 0.99 -3.46 -6.22
C GLY A 105 1.54 -3.48 -7.63
N ILE A 106 1.01 -2.62 -8.49
CA ILE A 106 1.45 -2.50 -9.87
C ILE A 106 2.88 -1.97 -9.95
N THR A 107 3.17 -0.86 -9.29
CA THR A 107 4.47 -0.18 -9.42
C THR A 107 5.61 -0.97 -8.79
N THR A 108 5.41 -1.57 -7.61
CA THR A 108 6.46 -2.40 -6.98
C THR A 108 6.65 -3.71 -7.73
N GLY A 109 5.61 -4.26 -8.36
CA GLY A 109 5.72 -5.42 -9.23
C GLY A 109 6.63 -5.12 -10.43
N PHE A 110 6.40 -4.00 -11.12
CA PHE A 110 7.27 -3.56 -12.22
C PHE A 110 8.68 -3.20 -11.77
N ILE A 111 8.87 -2.56 -10.62
CA ILE A 111 10.20 -2.26 -10.08
C ILE A 111 10.99 -3.55 -9.89
N SER A 112 10.36 -4.56 -9.28
CA SER A 112 10.97 -5.87 -9.06
C SER A 112 11.22 -6.63 -10.37
N GLY A 113 10.24 -6.68 -11.27
CA GLY A 113 10.33 -7.42 -12.53
C GLY A 113 11.40 -6.86 -13.46
N THR A 114 11.58 -5.54 -13.46
CA THR A 114 12.58 -4.86 -14.32
C THR A 114 13.93 -4.67 -13.63
N ASN A 115 14.12 -5.22 -12.43
CA ASN A 115 15.33 -5.05 -11.62
C ASN A 115 15.74 -3.57 -11.45
N SER A 116 14.76 -2.73 -11.08
CA SER A 116 14.92 -1.28 -10.93
C SER A 116 15.16 -0.83 -9.49
N PHE A 117 15.64 -1.73 -8.62
CA PHE A 117 15.98 -1.40 -7.24
C PHE A 117 17.18 -0.44 -7.15
N ALA A 118 17.22 0.37 -6.09
CA ALA A 118 18.32 1.28 -5.83
C ALA A 118 19.53 0.58 -5.18
N ALA A 119 19.28 -0.43 -4.35
CA ALA A 119 20.28 -1.06 -3.47
C ALA A 119 20.50 -2.56 -3.73
N SER A 120 19.84 -3.15 -4.74
CA SER A 120 19.90 -4.61 -4.97
C SER A 120 19.92 -4.94 -6.45
N ASP A 121 20.74 -5.92 -6.82
CA ASP A 121 20.75 -6.52 -8.16
C ASP A 121 20.11 -7.92 -8.10
N LEU A 122 18.91 -8.04 -8.65
CA LEU A 122 18.16 -9.30 -8.70
C LEU A 122 18.60 -10.24 -9.83
N LYS A 123 19.56 -9.86 -10.67
CA LYS A 123 20.05 -10.67 -11.80
C LYS A 123 20.58 -12.05 -11.40
N GLN A 124 21.04 -12.18 -10.17
CA GLN A 124 21.57 -13.43 -9.63
C GLN A 124 20.47 -14.46 -9.30
N PHE A 125 19.19 -14.06 -9.35
CA PHE A 125 18.05 -14.88 -8.97
C PHE A 125 17.17 -15.20 -10.19
N ASN A 126 16.64 -16.42 -10.24
CA ASN A 126 15.57 -16.75 -11.19
C ASN A 126 14.27 -15.98 -10.82
N ALA A 127 13.26 -16.02 -11.69
CA ALA A 127 12.01 -15.27 -11.48
C ALA A 127 11.33 -15.56 -10.12
N TRP A 128 11.42 -16.80 -9.62
CA TRP A 128 10.79 -17.19 -8.35
C TRP A 128 11.58 -16.70 -7.14
N ASP A 129 12.91 -16.83 -7.19
CA ASP A 129 13.80 -16.36 -6.13
C ASP A 129 13.83 -14.82 -6.07
N GLY A 130 13.81 -14.16 -7.24
CA GLY A 130 13.72 -12.70 -7.34
C GLY A 130 12.38 -12.18 -6.82
N MET A 131 11.29 -12.90 -7.06
CA MET A 131 9.97 -12.58 -6.48
C MET A 131 9.96 -12.79 -4.97
N ALA A 132 10.49 -13.92 -4.47
CA ALA A 132 10.57 -14.20 -3.05
C ALA A 132 11.40 -13.13 -2.33
N LEU A 133 12.53 -12.71 -2.91
CA LEU A 133 13.35 -11.63 -2.37
C LEU A 133 12.61 -10.28 -2.41
N GLY A 134 11.96 -9.94 -3.52
CA GLY A 134 11.15 -8.71 -3.64
C GLY A 134 10.00 -8.64 -2.64
N MET A 135 9.27 -9.74 -2.45
CA MET A 135 8.25 -9.86 -1.39
C MET A 135 8.88 -9.81 0.00
N SER A 136 10.08 -10.37 0.18
CA SER A 136 10.76 -10.28 1.46
C SER A 136 11.17 -8.84 1.78
N ILE A 137 11.44 -7.98 0.80
CA ILE A 137 11.79 -6.57 1.03
C ILE A 137 10.52 -5.80 1.43
N GLY A 138 9.53 -5.72 0.54
CA GLY A 138 8.35 -4.84 0.74
C GLY A 138 7.08 -5.50 1.27
N GLY A 139 7.06 -6.81 1.50
CA GLY A 139 5.84 -7.55 1.83
C GLY A 139 5.26 -7.24 3.21
N LEU A 140 6.12 -7.06 4.21
CA LEU A 140 5.70 -6.66 5.56
C LEU A 140 5.11 -5.25 5.58
N GLU A 141 5.75 -4.31 4.88
CA GLU A 141 5.24 -2.95 4.72
C GLU A 141 3.87 -2.95 4.05
N MET A 142 3.70 -3.75 2.99
CA MET A 142 2.43 -3.80 2.31
C MET A 142 1.31 -4.39 3.17
N LEU A 143 1.58 -5.48 3.89
CA LEU A 143 0.61 -6.06 4.81
C LEU A 143 0.19 -5.01 5.85
N ALA A 144 1.16 -4.26 6.37
CA ALA A 144 0.89 -3.18 7.31
C ALA A 144 0.03 -2.05 6.71
N TYR A 145 0.30 -1.61 5.48
CA TYR A 145 -0.55 -0.64 4.78
C TYR A 145 -1.97 -1.15 4.61
N VAL A 146 -2.14 -2.39 4.15
CA VAL A 146 -3.46 -2.99 3.95
C VAL A 146 -4.24 -3.11 5.28
N LEU A 147 -3.57 -3.45 6.37
CA LEU A 147 -4.19 -3.48 7.70
C LEU A 147 -4.68 -2.10 8.16
N VAL A 148 -3.85 -1.07 8.02
CA VAL A 148 -4.20 0.30 8.39
C VAL A 148 -5.32 0.85 7.51
N ILE A 149 -5.23 0.64 6.20
CA ILE A 149 -6.25 1.06 5.23
C ILE A 149 -7.56 0.33 5.49
N GLY A 150 -7.52 -0.99 5.66
CA GLY A 150 -8.69 -1.81 5.95
C GLY A 150 -9.37 -1.44 7.27
N ALA A 151 -8.58 -1.09 8.29
CA ALA A 151 -9.10 -0.63 9.58
C ALA A 151 -9.76 0.76 9.51
N THR A 152 -9.30 1.63 8.61
CA THR A 152 -9.75 3.04 8.55
C THR A 152 -10.81 3.32 7.49
N VAL A 153 -11.29 2.31 6.76
CA VAL A 153 -12.42 2.46 5.82
C VAL A 153 -13.66 3.09 6.47
N GLY A 154 -13.92 2.76 7.73
CA GLY A 154 -15.05 3.31 8.48
C GLY A 154 -15.03 4.84 8.65
N PHE A 155 -13.89 5.49 8.37
CA PHE A 155 -13.73 6.94 8.45
C PHE A 155 -14.37 7.69 7.29
N GLY A 156 -14.89 7.00 6.26
CA GLY A 156 -15.57 7.63 5.14
C GLY A 156 -16.62 8.65 5.58
N MET A 157 -16.36 9.92 5.27
CA MET A 157 -17.22 11.06 5.61
C MET A 157 -17.89 11.65 4.37
N TYR A 158 -17.29 11.49 3.19
CA TYR A 158 -17.76 12.07 1.94
C TYR A 158 -17.99 10.97 0.91
N GLN A 159 -19.17 10.97 0.31
CA GLN A 159 -19.56 10.04 -0.75
C GLN A 159 -19.67 10.82 -2.07
N TYR A 160 -18.96 10.35 -3.09
CA TYR A 160 -19.09 10.82 -4.46
C TYR A 160 -19.86 9.77 -5.27
N LYS A 161 -20.70 10.22 -6.21
CA LYS A 161 -21.46 9.30 -7.08
C LYS A 161 -20.60 8.69 -8.20
N SER A 162 -19.58 9.41 -8.66
CA SER A 162 -18.72 9.01 -9.78
C SER A 162 -17.38 9.73 -9.70
N TRP A 163 -16.34 9.12 -10.26
CA TRP A 163 -15.01 9.72 -10.46
C TRP A 163 -15.03 10.97 -11.34
N THR A 164 -16.07 11.15 -12.15
CA THR A 164 -16.22 12.31 -13.03
C THR A 164 -17.06 13.43 -12.44
N ASN A 165 -17.83 13.14 -11.39
CA ASN A 165 -18.72 14.11 -10.76
C ASN A 165 -18.20 14.47 -9.36
N TRP A 166 -17.64 15.67 -9.26
CA TRP A 166 -16.95 16.17 -8.07
C TRP A 166 -17.90 16.69 -6.98
N LYS A 167 -19.22 16.49 -7.11
CA LYS A 167 -20.18 16.81 -6.05
C LYS A 167 -20.19 15.70 -5.01
N SER A 168 -19.64 16.00 -3.84
CA SER A 168 -19.69 15.13 -2.67
C SER A 168 -20.95 15.33 -1.84
N GLU A 169 -21.48 14.25 -1.29
CA GLU A 169 -22.48 14.26 -0.21
C GLU A 169 -21.78 13.91 1.11
N LYS A 170 -21.97 14.72 2.16
CA LYS A 170 -21.39 14.43 3.48
C LYS A 170 -22.29 13.43 4.22
N ILE A 171 -21.74 12.28 4.54
CA ILE A 171 -22.46 11.14 5.14
C ILE A 171 -22.18 10.96 6.65
N LYS A 172 -21.04 11.48 7.16
CA LYS A 172 -20.65 11.39 8.58
C LYS A 172 -19.88 12.62 9.05
N ASN A 173 -19.85 12.86 10.36
CA ASN A 173 -18.91 13.79 10.98
C ASN A 173 -17.78 13.04 11.69
N PHE A 174 -16.70 13.74 12.01
CA PHE A 174 -15.57 13.19 12.78
C PHE A 174 -15.97 12.58 14.12
N ARG A 175 -17.00 13.13 14.79
CA ARG A 175 -17.50 12.61 16.08
C ARG A 175 -18.21 11.26 15.97
N ASP A 176 -18.65 10.93 14.75
CA ASP A 176 -19.38 9.69 14.46
C ASP A 176 -18.41 8.56 14.09
N ILE A 177 -17.11 8.86 13.94
CA ILE A 177 -16.08 7.88 13.66
C ILE A 177 -15.87 7.02 14.91
N ARG A 178 -16.15 5.72 14.78
CA ARG A 178 -15.89 4.71 15.80
C ARG A 178 -15.22 3.52 15.15
N LEU A 179 -14.16 3.04 15.79
CA LEU A 179 -13.51 1.80 15.42
C LEU A 179 -14.00 0.68 16.33
N SER A 180 -14.32 -0.46 15.72
CA SER A 180 -14.52 -1.71 16.44
C SER A 180 -13.21 -2.22 17.04
N ARG A 181 -13.29 -3.14 18.01
CA ARG A 181 -12.10 -3.77 18.61
C ARG A 181 -11.20 -4.44 17.57
N SER A 182 -11.80 -5.07 16.57
CA SER A 182 -11.06 -5.71 15.47
C SER A 182 -10.34 -4.69 14.59
N GLU A 183 -10.96 -3.55 14.30
CA GLU A 183 -10.31 -2.48 13.53
C GLU A 183 -9.18 -1.81 14.32
N ILE A 184 -9.36 -1.61 15.63
CA ILE A 184 -8.27 -1.13 16.51
C ILE A 184 -7.11 -2.12 16.50
N LEU A 185 -7.38 -3.42 16.63
CA LEU A 185 -6.35 -4.44 16.60
C LEU A 185 -5.60 -4.44 15.26
N CYS A 186 -6.30 -4.41 14.12
CA CYS A 186 -5.66 -4.32 12.80
C CYS A 186 -4.85 -3.04 12.64
N LEU A 187 -5.36 -1.89 13.12
CA LEU A 187 -4.64 -0.62 13.07
C LEU A 187 -3.33 -0.66 13.87
N VAL A 188 -3.40 -1.13 15.13
CA VAL A 188 -2.23 -1.26 16.01
C VAL A 188 -1.22 -2.26 15.43
N LEU A 189 -1.69 -3.41 14.97
CA LEU A 189 -0.84 -4.44 14.38
C LEU A 189 -0.16 -3.93 13.09
N GLY A 190 -0.88 -3.19 12.25
CA GLY A 190 -0.31 -2.54 11.08
C GLY A 190 0.79 -1.53 11.44
N ILE A 191 0.56 -0.67 12.44
CA ILE A 191 1.58 0.28 12.91
C ILE A 191 2.83 -0.46 13.43
N ILE A 192 2.65 -1.51 14.23
CA ILE A 192 3.78 -2.31 14.75
C ILE A 192 4.57 -2.96 13.60
N LEU A 193 3.87 -3.55 12.62
CA LEU A 193 4.52 -4.16 11.46
C LEU A 193 5.29 -3.12 10.62
N LEU A 194 4.79 -1.90 10.49
CA LEU A 194 5.50 -0.81 9.81
C LEU A 194 6.79 -0.42 10.51
N VAL A 195 6.76 -0.26 11.84
CA VAL A 195 7.96 0.03 12.63
C VAL A 195 8.98 -1.10 12.48
N PHE A 196 8.51 -2.34 12.56
CA PHE A 196 9.38 -3.51 12.40
C PHE A 196 9.96 -3.61 10.98
N ALA A 197 9.17 -3.33 9.95
CA ALA A 197 9.62 -3.33 8.57
C ALA A 197 10.68 -2.24 8.33
N ALA A 198 10.43 -1.00 8.79
CA ALA A 198 11.40 0.08 8.71
C ALA A 198 12.72 -0.27 9.42
N TYR A 199 12.65 -0.89 10.60
CA TYR A 199 13.84 -1.35 11.31
C TYR A 199 14.60 -2.41 10.51
N ARG A 200 13.89 -3.39 9.94
CA ARG A 200 14.51 -4.46 9.13
C ARG A 200 15.17 -3.91 7.86
N GLU A 201 14.54 -2.97 7.17
CA GLU A 201 15.14 -2.32 6.00
C GLU A 201 16.44 -1.60 6.37
N THR A 202 16.43 -0.82 7.47
CA THR A 202 17.64 -0.14 7.93
C THR A 202 18.74 -1.13 8.33
N VAL A 203 18.39 -2.23 8.99
CA VAL A 203 19.38 -3.28 9.34
C VAL A 203 20.00 -3.88 8.06
N MET A 204 19.21 -4.10 7.01
CA MET A 204 19.72 -4.63 5.74
C MET A 204 20.63 -3.65 4.99
N ALA A 205 20.38 -2.34 5.09
CA ALA A 205 21.21 -1.34 4.44
C ALA A 205 22.59 -1.15 5.09
N PHE A 206 22.72 -1.48 6.38
CA PHE A 206 23.96 -1.32 7.16
C PHE A 206 24.69 -2.65 7.45
N GLN A 207 24.32 -3.75 6.76
CA GLN A 207 24.98 -5.06 6.80
C GLN A 207 25.84 -5.27 5.55
#